data_AF-A0A2V8LQD5-F1
#
_entry.id   AF-A0A2V8LQD5-F1
#
_cell.length_a   1.000
_cell.length_b   1.000
_cell.length_c   1.000
_cell.angle_alpha   90.00
_cell.angle_beta   90.00
_cell.angle_gamma   90.00
#
_symmetry.space_group_name_H-M   'P 1'
#
loop_
_entity.id
_entity.type
_entity.pdbx_description
1 polymer ?
#
loop_
_entity_poly.entity_id
_entity_poly.type
_entity_poly.pdbx_seq_one_letter_code
_entity_poly.pdbx_strand_id
1 'polypeptide(L)' 'MRDGDYEFAIPHFFEEMANDDLLFADIERVIATGHIRRRFTRDPRGARYEVVGAAIDDREVAVIVESKKQASCFS' A
#
# COMPACT_ATOMS: atom_id res chain seq x y z
N MET A 1 -4.30 -16.88 9.46
CA MET A 1 -4.13 -15.41 9.35
C MET A 1 -2.69 -15.17 8.98
N ARG A 2 -2.41 -14.57 7.82
CA ARG A 2 -1.04 -14.15 7.47
C ARG A 2 -0.89 -12.72 7.95
N ASP A 3 -0.04 -12.53 8.95
CA ASP A 3 0.51 -11.25 9.39
C ASP A 3 1.10 -10.54 8.17
N GLY A 4 0.35 -9.57 7.64
CA GLY A 4 0.89 -8.56 6.75
C GLY A 4 1.19 -7.35 7.61
N ASP A 5 2.41 -7.27 8.14
CA ASP A 5 2.86 -6.11 8.90
C ASP A 5 2.88 -4.87 7.99
N TYR A 6 1.77 -4.12 7.99
CA TYR A 6 1.71 -2.77 7.47
C TYR A 6 2.41 -1.85 8.47
N GLU A 7 3.68 -1.59 8.22
CA GLU A 7 4.48 -0.68 9.05
C GLU A 7 4.16 0.76 8.63
N PHE A 8 3.23 1.41 9.35
CA PHE A 8 2.90 2.82 9.17
C PHE A 8 4.08 3.69 9.61
N ALA A 9 4.90 4.11 8.65
CA ALA A 9 5.91 5.11 8.90
C ALA A 9 5.21 6.48 9.05
N ILE A 10 5.15 6.99 10.29
CA ILE A 10 4.78 8.36 10.74
C ILE A 10 3.35 8.48 11.34
N PRO A 11 3.19 9.05 12.56
CA PRO A 11 1.89 9.20 13.23
C PRO A 11 0.86 10.08 12.50
N HIS A 12 1.28 10.92 11.56
CA HIS A 12 0.40 11.78 10.76
C HIS A 12 -0.33 11.05 9.62
N PHE A 13 0.04 9.80 9.31
CA PHE A 13 -0.60 9.06 8.22
C PHE A 13 -2.09 8.78 8.48
N PHE A 14 -2.46 8.50 9.74
CA PHE A 14 -3.87 8.28 10.11
C PHE A 14 -4.71 9.56 10.00
N GLU A 15 -4.11 10.72 10.30
CA GLU A 15 -4.78 12.02 10.15
C GLU A 15 -5.01 12.33 8.67
N GLU A 16 -4.04 12.06 7.79
CA GLU A 16 -4.20 12.27 6.34
C GLU A 16 -5.17 11.25 5.72
N MET A 17 -5.14 9.98 6.12
CA MET A 17 -6.15 9.00 5.72
C MET A 17 -7.58 9.45 6.09
N ALA A 18 -7.76 9.93 7.31
CA ALA A 18 -9.05 10.45 7.77
C ALA A 18 -9.46 11.73 7.03
N ASN A 19 -8.50 12.58 6.66
CA ASN A 19 -8.74 13.81 5.91
C ASN A 19 -9.11 13.53 4.44
N ASP A 20 -8.52 12.48 3.84
CA ASP A 20 -8.80 12.05 2.47
C ASP A 20 -10.04 11.13 2.36
N ASP A 21 -10.78 10.94 3.46
CA ASP A 21 -11.88 9.97 3.59
C ASP A 21 -11.46 8.55 3.16
N LEU A 22 -10.21 8.16 3.40
CA LEU A 22 -9.64 6.85 3.03
C LEU A 22 -9.63 5.93 4.24
N LEU A 23 -10.43 4.87 4.21
CA LEU A 23 -10.43 3.86 5.25
C LEU A 23 -9.37 2.79 4.96
N PHE A 24 -8.88 2.14 6.03
CA PHE A 24 -7.99 0.99 5.89
C PHE A 24 -8.63 -0.11 5.02
N ALA A 25 -9.95 -0.29 5.13
CA ALA A 25 -10.69 -1.24 4.33
C ALA A 25 -10.70 -0.90 2.82
N ASP A 26 -10.62 0.38 2.46
CA ASP A 26 -10.47 0.81 1.07
C ASP A 26 -9.09 0.41 0.53
N ILE A 27 -8.04 0.63 1.33
CA ILE A 27 -6.67 0.24 0.99
C ILE A 27 -6.57 -1.28 0.80
N GLU A 28 -7.12 -2.07 1.73
CA GLU A 28 -7.14 -3.53 1.62
C GLU A 28 -7.88 -4.01 0.36
N ARG A 29 -9.05 -3.42 0.07
CA ARG A 29 -9.83 -3.74 -1.13
C ARG A 29 -9.06 -3.40 -2.41
N VAL A 30 -8.45 -2.22 -2.47
CA VAL A 30 -7.65 -1.77 -3.61
C VAL A 30 -6.43 -2.67 -3.82
N ILE A 31 -5.78 -3.13 -2.75
CA ILE A 31 -4.63 -4.05 -2.86
C ILE A 31 -5.07 -5.45 -3.27
N ALA A 32 -6.23 -5.92 -2.80
CA ALA A 32 -6.75 -7.24 -3.12
C ALA A 32 -7.35 -7.35 -4.53
N THR A 33 -7.97 -6.29 -5.03
CA THR A 33 -8.75 -6.30 -6.29
C THR A 33 -8.22 -5.37 -7.37
N GLY A 34 -7.39 -4.39 -6.99
CA GLY A 34 -6.79 -3.44 -7.91
C GLY A 34 -5.67 -4.06 -8.74
N HIS A 35 -5.06 -3.22 -9.57
CA HIS A 35 -4.00 -3.62 -10.48
C HIS A 35 -2.82 -2.66 -10.42
N ILE A 36 -1.63 -3.16 -10.70
CA ILE A 36 -0.41 -2.36 -10.69
C ILE A 36 -0.39 -1.47 -11.94
N ARG A 37 -0.57 -0.16 -11.75
CA ARG A 37 -0.48 0.84 -12.83
C ARG A 37 0.96 1.17 -13.15
N ARG A 38 1.81 1.36 -12.13
CA ARG A 38 3.23 1.71 -12.30
C ARG A 38 4.12 0.97 -11.32
N ARG A 39 5.33 0.67 -11.78
CA ARG A 39 6.38 0.06 -10.97
C ARG A 39 7.58 0.98 -10.92
N PHE A 40 7.92 1.45 -9.73
CA PHE A 40 9.12 2.23 -9.47
C PHE A 40 10.24 1.26 -9.08
N THR A 41 11.01 0.80 -10.08
CA THR A 41 12.06 -0.21 -9.92
C THR A 41 13.46 0.35 -9.67
N ARG A 42 13.63 1.68 -9.67
CA ARG A 42 14.95 2.34 -9.62
C ARG A 42 15.33 2.89 -8.25
N ASP A 43 14.57 2.58 -7.21
CA ASP A 43 14.88 3.03 -5.85
C ASP A 43 15.74 1.98 -5.13
N PRO A 44 16.94 2.33 -4.62
CA PRO A 44 17.80 1.42 -3.88
C PRO A 44 17.18 0.91 -2.57
N ARG A 45 16.09 1.53 -2.09
CA ARG A 45 15.37 1.13 -0.86
C ARG A 45 14.39 -0.02 -1.07
N GLY A 46 14.03 -0.32 -2.32
CA GLY A 46 13.07 -1.37 -2.64
C GLY A 46 12.19 -1.01 -3.83
N ALA A 47 11.47 -2.00 -4.37
CA ALA A 47 10.51 -1.76 -5.43
C ALA A 47 9.23 -1.17 -4.84
N ARG A 48 8.80 -0.02 -5.37
CA ARG A 48 7.49 0.56 -5.07
C ARG A 48 6.53 0.32 -6.22
N TYR A 49 5.27 0.09 -5.89
CA TYR A 49 4.20 -0.22 -6.83
C TYR A 49 3.07 0.76 -6.60
N GLU A 50 2.58 1.34 -7.68
CA GLU A 50 1.33 2.08 -7.69
C GLU A 50 0.22 1.10 -8.04
N VAL A 51 -0.64 0.81 -7.07
CA VAL A 51 -1.82 -0.03 -7.23
C VAL A 51 -3.03 0.89 -7.35
N VAL A 52 -3.79 0.74 -8.44
CA VAL A 52 -5.02 1.51 -8.67
C VAL A 52 -6.21 0.57 -8.62
N GLY A 53 -7.25 0.99 -7.92
CA GLY A 53 -8.48 0.22 -7.78
C GLY A 53 -9.63 1.06 -7.26
N ALA A 54 -10.80 0.43 -7.20
CA ALA A 54 -11.98 1.03 -6.60
C ALA A 54 -11.98 0.79 -5.08
N ALA A 55 -12.17 1.88 -4.34
CA ALA A 55 -12.50 1.85 -2.91
C ALA A 55 -13.86 1.19 -2.66
N ILE A 56 -14.26 1.06 -1.40
CA ILE A 56 -15.54 0.44 -1.02
C ILE A 56 -16.72 1.28 -1.50
N ASP A 57 -16.54 2.60 -1.58
CA ASP A 57 -17.50 3.57 -2.08
C ASP A 57 -17.41 3.81 -3.60
N ASP A 58 -16.71 2.93 -4.32
CA ASP A 58 -16.47 2.99 -5.76
C ASP A 58 -15.67 4.22 -6.25
N ARG A 59 -15.06 5.01 -5.36
CA ARG A 59 -14.07 6.02 -5.77
C ARG A 59 -12.81 5.35 -6.30
N GLU A 60 -12.23 5.90 -7.35
CA GLU A 60 -10.93 5.45 -7.84
C GLU A 60 -9.81 5.96 -6.92
N VAL A 61 -9.03 5.04 -6.36
CA VAL A 61 -7.93 5.34 -5.43
C VAL A 61 -6.64 4.73 -5.95
N ALA A 62 -5.54 5.47 -5.79
CA ALA A 62 -4.20 5.00 -6.07
C ALA A 62 -3.41 4.86 -4.76
N VAL A 63 -2.96 3.63 -4.47
CA VAL A 63 -2.17 3.29 -3.28
C VAL A 63 -0.73 3.00 -3.70
N ILE A 64 0.24 3.64 -3.05
CA ILE A 64 1.65 3.32 -3.22
C ILE A 64 2.07 2.29 -2.18
N VAL A 65 2.46 1.10 -2.64
CA VAL A 65 2.91 0.00 -1.80
C VAL A 65 4.41 -0.22 -1.99
N GLU A 66 5.15 -0.32 -0.89
CA GLU A 66 6.56 -0.70 -0.90
C GLU A 66 6.71 -2.19 -0.59
N SER A 67 7.35 -2.93 -1.50
CA SER A 67 7.65 -4.35 -1.25
C SER A 67 8.92 -4.46 -0.41
N LYS A 68 8.79 -4.67 0.90
CA LYS A 68 9.90 -5.20 1.70
C LYS A 68 10.12 -6.66 1.31
N LYS A 69 11.18 -6.94 0.54
CA LYS A 69 11.72 -8.30 0.52
C LYS A 69 12.11 -8.61 1.97
N GLN A 70 11.50 -9.62 2.59
CA GLN A 70 12.09 -10.20 3.79
C GLN A 70 13.53 -10.56 3.43
N ALA A 71 14.49 -9.90 4.10
CA ALA A 71 15.83 -10.40 4.16
C ALA A 71 15.77 -11.70 4.98
N SER A 72 15.42 -12.81 4.35
CA SER A 72 15.75 -14.13 4.86
C SER A 72 17.27 -14.24 4.75
N CYS A 73 17.95 -13.73 5.77
CA CYS A 73 19.36 -13.98 5.98
C CYS A 73 19.48 -15.47 6.33
N PHE A 74 19.65 -16.31 5.32
CA PHE A 74 20.27 -17.61 5.48
C PHE A 74 21.77 -17.37 5.49
N SER A 75 22.36 -17.26 6.67
CA SER A 75 23.76 -17.62 6.92
C SER A 75 23.99 -17.88 8.39
#